data_AF-A0AAE1IC86-F1
#
_entry.id   AF-A0AAE1IC86-F1
#
_cell.length_a   1.000
_cell.length_b   1.000
_cell.length_c   1.000
_cell.angle_alpha   90.00
_cell.angle_beta   90.00
_cell.angle_gamma   90.00
#
_symmetry.space_group_name_H-M   'P 1'
#
loop_
_entity.id
_entity.type
_entity.pdbx_description
1 polymer ?
#
loop_
_entity_poly.entity_id
_entity_poly.type
_entity_poly.pdbx_seq_one_letter_code
_entity_poly.pdbx_strand_id
1 'polypeptide(L)'
;MFRRAVVVFAILAALVGVFVAGQTAQEDQAFVSGRNNTVLILADSHHGLCNAHLATVSALVENHPLGEVHYASFSGMASDIERISKNARAFNPDAKTHWHQFDGPSIVDEIKAAGGLLEIVTPPGLPGLKAFAKMIPFFMTAWSDEAHLSLYQQTVDIIQKVDPVVVILDSLLRPSIDATVNLNRTRAYITPNALADLLSPVQPRGAHFRRYPGIASGLPFPVPWKDIPSNMYQQLYFIINYLMSSTIKNKRSSLQA
;
A
#
# COMPACT_ATOMS: atom_id res chain seq x y z
N MET A 1 -27.90 -12.23 29.00
CA MET A 1 -27.33 -12.28 27.63
C MET A 1 -27.65 -11.03 26.82
N PHE A 2 -28.89 -10.52 26.84
CA PHE A 2 -29.32 -9.35 26.07
C PHE A 2 -28.47 -8.08 26.27
N ARG A 3 -28.13 -7.73 27.52
CA ARG A 3 -27.28 -6.57 27.84
C ARG A 3 -25.88 -6.64 27.23
N ARG A 4 -25.27 -7.83 27.15
CA ARG A 4 -23.94 -8.01 26.56
C ARG A 4 -23.98 -7.88 25.03
N ALA A 5 -25.04 -8.38 24.39
CA ALA A 5 -25.26 -8.24 22.96
C ALA A 5 -25.48 -6.76 22.56
N VAL A 6 -26.25 -6.00 23.35
CA VAL A 6 -26.48 -4.57 23.13
C VAL A 6 -25.20 -3.75 23.24
N VAL A 7 -24.34 -4.06 24.22
CA VAL A 7 -23.05 -3.37 24.39
C VAL A 7 -22.10 -3.67 23.23
N VAL A 8 -22.01 -4.93 22.79
CA VAL A 8 -21.20 -5.30 21.62
C VAL A 8 -21.71 -4.62 20.35
N PHE A 9 -23.03 -4.56 20.16
CA PHE A 9 -23.62 -3.88 19.01
C PHE A 9 -23.38 -2.37 19.04
N ALA A 10 -23.47 -1.72 20.21
CA ALA A 10 -23.17 -0.30 20.37
C ALA A 10 -21.68 0.00 20.08
N ILE A 11 -20.77 -0.86 20.52
CA ILE A 11 -19.33 -0.74 20.21
C ILE A 11 -19.09 -0.91 18.70
N LEU A 12 -19.72 -1.91 18.07
CA LEU A 12 -19.64 -2.12 16.62
C LEU A 12 -20.19 -0.92 15.84
N ALA A 13 -21.35 -0.40 16.23
CA ALA A 13 -21.96 0.77 15.60
C ALA A 13 -21.10 2.04 15.79
N ALA A 14 -20.48 2.21 16.95
CA ALA A 14 -19.56 3.31 17.21
C ALA A 14 -18.26 3.19 16.40
N LEU A 15 -17.69 1.99 16.29
CA LEU A 15 -16.48 1.73 15.48
C LEU A 15 -16.76 1.94 13.98
N VAL A 16 -17.93 1.49 13.49
CA VAL A 16 -18.37 1.77 12.12
C VAL A 16 -18.65 3.25 11.93
N GLY A 17 -19.26 3.92 12.92
CA GLY A 17 -19.51 5.36 12.91
C GLY A 17 -18.22 6.17 12.83
N VAL A 18 -17.19 5.80 13.60
CA VAL A 18 -15.85 6.41 13.55
C VAL A 18 -15.14 6.10 12.23
N PHE A 19 -15.28 4.89 11.71
CA PHE A 19 -14.73 4.52 10.40
C PHE A 19 -15.34 5.34 9.26
N VAL A 20 -16.65 5.57 9.30
CA VAL A 20 -17.38 6.39 8.31
C VAL A 20 -17.11 7.88 8.51
N ALA A 21 -17.06 8.37 9.75
CA ALA A 21 -16.77 9.78 10.05
C ALA A 21 -15.32 10.17 9.75
N GLY A 22 -14.37 9.23 9.83
CA GLY A 22 -12.98 9.43 9.42
C GLY A 22 -12.77 9.48 7.90
N GLN A 23 -13.81 9.19 7.10
CA GLN A 23 -13.81 9.42 5.65
C GLN A 23 -14.23 10.85 5.29
N THR A 24 -14.13 11.82 6.22
CA THR A 24 -14.25 13.24 5.89
C THR A 24 -13.46 13.52 4.63
N ALA A 25 -14.16 14.03 3.61
CA ALA A 25 -13.60 14.44 2.34
C ALA A 25 -12.37 15.29 2.64
N GLN A 26 -11.20 14.78 2.25
CA GLN A 26 -9.96 15.52 2.33
C GLN A 26 -10.22 16.84 1.60
N GLU A 27 -10.27 17.95 2.33
CA GLU A 27 -10.32 19.28 1.73
C GLU A 27 -9.22 19.34 0.67
N ASP A 28 -9.50 19.96 -0.48
CA ASP A 28 -8.56 20.12 -1.60
C ASP A 28 -7.33 20.93 -1.13
N GLN A 29 -6.43 20.27 -0.41
CA GLN A 29 -5.12 20.79 -0.13
C GLN A 29 -4.38 20.83 -1.45
N ALA A 30 -3.95 22.03 -1.85
CA ALA A 30 -3.10 22.19 -3.00
C ALA A 30 -1.81 21.37 -2.79
N PHE A 31 -1.69 20.26 -3.52
CA PHE A 31 -0.50 19.42 -3.48
C PHE A 31 0.68 20.13 -4.14
N VAL A 32 1.89 19.86 -3.65
CA VAL A 32 3.12 20.40 -4.21
C VAL A 32 3.54 19.54 -5.40
N SER A 33 3.48 20.12 -6.60
CA SER A 33 4.05 19.58 -7.83
C SER A 33 5.37 20.26 -8.17
N GLY A 34 6.34 19.48 -8.61
CA GLY A 34 7.67 19.96 -9.00
C GLY A 34 7.82 20.17 -10.50
N ARG A 35 9.01 19.84 -11.01
CA ARG A 35 9.40 19.94 -12.41
C ARG A 35 8.45 19.19 -13.33
N ASN A 36 7.93 19.90 -14.33
CA ASN A 36 7.10 19.32 -15.39
C ASN A 36 7.82 18.19 -16.11
N ASN A 37 7.03 17.20 -16.54
CA ASN A 37 7.49 16.00 -17.23
C ASN A 37 8.47 15.12 -16.43
N THR A 38 8.65 15.35 -15.12
CA THR A 38 9.48 14.50 -14.27
C THR A 38 8.61 13.65 -13.35
N VAL A 39 8.64 12.34 -13.51
CA VAL A 39 7.88 11.38 -12.69
C VAL A 39 8.84 10.60 -11.81
N LEU A 40 8.52 10.44 -10.53
CA LEU A 40 9.27 9.59 -9.60
C LEU A 40 8.41 8.41 -9.16
N ILE A 41 8.91 7.20 -9.36
CA ILE A 41 8.28 5.97 -8.87
C ILE A 41 9.07 5.47 -7.66
N LEU A 42 8.37 5.23 -6.56
CA LEU A 42 8.92 4.66 -5.32
C LEU A 42 8.25 3.31 -5.08
N ALA A 43 8.99 2.22 -5.23
CA ALA A 43 8.42 0.87 -5.14
C ALA A 43 9.35 -0.11 -4.42
N ASP A 44 8.76 -1.12 -3.78
CA ASP A 44 9.53 -2.22 -3.21
C ASP A 44 10.14 -3.11 -4.33
N SER A 45 10.95 -4.11 -3.96
CA SER A 45 11.68 -4.98 -4.90
C SER A 45 11.00 -6.31 -5.16
N HIS A 46 9.90 -6.64 -4.46
CA HIS A 46 9.16 -7.86 -4.74
C HIS A 46 8.42 -7.77 -6.09
N HIS A 47 8.73 -8.63 -7.06
CA HIS A 47 8.09 -8.61 -8.39
C HIS A 47 6.56 -8.71 -8.35
N GLY A 48 5.99 -9.44 -7.39
CA GLY A 48 4.54 -9.50 -7.22
C GLY A 48 3.89 -8.19 -6.75
N LEU A 49 4.69 -7.23 -6.25
CA LEU A 49 4.27 -5.90 -5.82
C LEU A 49 4.64 -4.82 -6.86
N CYS A 50 5.84 -4.90 -7.43
CA CYS A 50 6.38 -3.86 -8.29
C CYS A 50 6.15 -4.09 -9.80
N ASN A 51 5.59 -5.22 -10.24
CA ASN A 51 5.35 -5.47 -11.68
C ASN A 51 4.54 -4.37 -12.38
N ALA A 52 3.47 -3.88 -11.74
CA ALA A 52 2.63 -2.80 -12.26
C ALA A 52 3.42 -1.48 -12.35
N HIS A 53 4.35 -1.25 -11.42
CA HIS A 53 5.25 -0.10 -11.42
C HIS A 53 6.26 -0.19 -12.57
N LEU A 54 6.89 -1.35 -12.77
CA LEU A 54 7.79 -1.60 -13.90
C LEU A 54 7.08 -1.44 -15.26
N ALA A 55 5.88 -1.99 -15.39
CA ALA A 55 5.05 -1.81 -16.58
C ALA A 55 4.71 -0.33 -16.82
N THR A 56 4.43 0.42 -15.76
CA THR A 56 4.19 1.87 -15.83
C THR A 56 5.43 2.61 -16.31
N VAL A 57 6.63 2.26 -15.81
CA VAL A 57 7.88 2.83 -16.32
C VAL A 57 8.00 2.58 -17.81
N SER A 58 7.88 1.32 -18.26
CA SER A 58 7.97 0.94 -19.68
C SER A 58 7.01 1.76 -20.54
N ALA A 59 5.74 1.83 -20.15
CA ALA A 59 4.72 2.58 -20.87
C ALA A 59 5.03 4.09 -20.94
N LEU A 60 5.48 4.68 -19.83
CA LEU A 60 5.85 6.09 -19.78
C LEU A 60 7.04 6.39 -20.70
N VAL A 61 8.10 5.59 -20.63
CA VAL A 61 9.33 5.87 -21.38
C VAL A 61 9.18 5.59 -22.88
N GLU A 62 8.34 4.62 -23.27
CA GLU A 62 8.10 4.28 -24.67
C GLU A 62 7.18 5.29 -25.36
N ASN A 63 6.16 5.82 -24.65
CA ASN A 63 5.08 6.60 -25.28
C ASN A 63 5.14 8.10 -24.98
N HIS A 64 5.97 8.55 -24.03
CA HIS A 64 6.03 9.97 -23.63
C HIS A 64 7.44 10.55 -23.84
N PRO A 65 7.74 11.09 -25.04
CA PRO A 65 9.09 11.47 -25.44
C PRO A 65 9.71 12.62 -24.64
N LEU A 66 8.91 13.39 -23.90
CA LEU A 66 9.39 14.53 -23.12
C LEU A 66 9.58 14.19 -21.62
N GLY A 67 9.26 12.97 -21.21
CA GLY A 67 9.24 12.53 -19.80
C GLY A 67 10.60 12.06 -19.28
N GLU A 68 11.01 12.58 -18.13
CA GLU A 68 12.09 12.04 -17.30
C GLU A 68 11.47 11.11 -16.24
N VAL A 69 11.84 9.83 -16.25
CA VAL A 69 11.29 8.83 -15.34
C VAL A 69 12.37 8.39 -14.36
N HIS A 70 12.17 8.70 -13.08
CA HIS A 70 13.01 8.24 -11.99
C HIS A 70 12.36 7.05 -11.30
N TYR A 71 13.14 6.03 -10.99
CA TYR A 71 12.70 4.86 -10.27
C TYR A 71 13.61 4.64 -9.06
N ALA A 72 13.03 4.66 -7.86
CA ALA A 72 13.73 4.36 -6.62
C ALA A 72 13.22 3.05 -6.03
N SER A 73 14.16 2.13 -5.77
CA SER A 73 13.87 0.83 -5.18
C SER A 73 15.15 0.20 -4.62
N PHE A 74 15.11 -1.08 -4.28
CA PHE A 74 16.26 -1.82 -3.75
C PHE A 74 17.06 -2.49 -4.88
N SER A 75 18.30 -2.86 -4.61
CA SER A 75 19.28 -3.37 -5.59
C SER A 75 18.76 -4.44 -6.54
N GLY A 76 17.81 -5.28 -6.11
CA GLY A 76 17.18 -6.31 -6.94
C GLY A 76 16.47 -5.80 -8.20
N MET A 77 16.08 -4.53 -8.28
CA MET A 77 15.35 -3.96 -9.43
C MET A 77 16.23 -3.24 -10.45
N ALA A 78 17.53 -3.04 -10.18
CA ALA A 78 18.40 -2.24 -11.03
C ALA A 78 18.49 -2.79 -12.47
N SER A 79 18.62 -4.12 -12.61
CA SER A 79 18.72 -4.79 -13.91
C SER A 79 17.42 -4.72 -14.72
N ASP A 80 16.26 -4.71 -14.07
CA ASP A 80 14.98 -4.53 -14.74
C ASP A 80 14.84 -3.13 -15.33
N ILE A 81 15.21 -2.11 -14.56
CA ILE A 81 15.19 -0.71 -15.04
C ILE A 81 16.18 -0.50 -16.17
N GLU A 82 17.38 -1.09 -16.10
CA GLU A 82 18.34 -1.07 -17.20
C GLU A 82 17.79 -1.72 -18.46
N ARG A 83 17.15 -2.89 -18.32
CA ARG A 83 16.51 -3.59 -19.43
C ARG A 83 15.38 -2.78 -20.05
N ILE A 84 14.51 -2.17 -19.24
CA ILE A 84 13.43 -1.29 -19.71
C ILE A 84 14.02 -0.10 -20.46
N SER A 85 15.02 0.57 -19.90
CA SER A 85 15.73 1.69 -20.53
C SER A 85 16.32 1.33 -21.90
N LYS A 86 16.93 0.14 -22.00
CA LYS A 86 17.50 -0.36 -23.26
C LYS A 86 16.42 -0.64 -24.30
N ASN A 87 15.32 -1.29 -23.91
CA ASN A 87 14.23 -1.62 -24.82
C ASN A 87 13.47 -0.38 -25.27
N ALA A 88 13.24 0.57 -24.37
CA ALA A 88 12.55 1.82 -24.63
C ALA A 88 13.24 2.64 -25.73
N ARG A 89 14.57 2.63 -25.79
CA ARG A 89 15.34 3.34 -26.82
C ARG A 89 15.06 2.89 -28.25
N ALA A 90 14.50 1.69 -28.45
CA ALA A 90 14.06 1.24 -29.76
C ALA A 90 12.79 1.97 -30.25
N PHE A 91 11.96 2.44 -29.33
CA PHE A 91 10.70 3.14 -29.61
C PHE A 91 10.82 4.65 -29.41
N ASN A 92 11.60 5.06 -28.40
CA ASN A 92 11.86 6.44 -28.02
C ASN A 92 13.36 6.62 -27.72
N PRO A 93 14.17 7.04 -28.71
CA PRO A 93 15.62 7.23 -28.53
C PRO A 93 15.99 8.23 -27.43
N ASP A 94 15.10 9.18 -27.14
CA ASP A 94 15.29 10.24 -26.14
C ASP A 94 14.78 9.84 -24.74
N ALA A 95 14.38 8.59 -24.53
CA ALA A 95 13.90 8.09 -23.25
C ALA A 95 14.93 8.30 -22.12
N LYS A 96 14.50 8.98 -21.05
CA LYS A 96 15.33 9.27 -19.87
C LYS A 96 14.83 8.50 -18.66
N THR A 97 15.60 7.48 -18.28
CA THR A 97 15.36 6.67 -17.08
C THR A 97 16.49 6.85 -16.08
N HIS A 98 16.15 7.09 -14.82
CA HIS A 98 17.12 7.30 -13.76
C HIS A 98 16.86 6.32 -12.61
N TRP A 99 17.91 5.61 -12.22
CA TRP A 99 17.88 4.67 -11.09
C TRP A 99 18.32 5.36 -9.80
N HIS A 100 17.58 5.14 -8.72
CA HIS A 100 17.97 5.48 -7.36
C HIS A 100 17.88 4.23 -6.50
N GLN A 101 18.94 3.90 -5.78
CA GLN A 101 18.94 2.74 -4.90
C GLN A 101 18.66 3.17 -3.46
N PHE A 102 17.76 2.46 -2.79
CA PHE A 102 17.62 2.52 -1.34
C PHE A 102 18.66 1.64 -0.65
N ASP A 103 19.24 2.17 0.41
CA ASP A 103 20.14 1.47 1.33
C ASP A 103 19.33 1.03 2.55
N GLY A 104 19.03 -0.26 2.65
CA GLY A 104 18.23 -0.82 3.73
C GLY A 104 17.49 -2.10 3.31
N PRO A 105 16.76 -2.72 4.25
CA PRO A 105 16.01 -3.93 3.95
C PRO A 105 14.75 -3.60 3.13
N SER A 106 14.50 -4.42 2.10
CA SER A 106 13.21 -4.44 1.41
C SER A 106 12.16 -5.18 2.24
N ILE A 107 10.87 -5.08 1.88
CA ILE A 107 9.84 -5.87 2.54
C ILE A 107 10.11 -7.37 2.43
N VAL A 108 10.77 -7.81 1.35
CA VAL A 108 11.16 -9.20 1.14
C VAL A 108 12.22 -9.64 2.14
N ASP A 109 13.17 -8.76 2.46
CA ASP A 109 14.22 -9.04 3.44
C ASP A 109 13.63 -9.13 4.84
N GLU A 110 12.68 -8.25 5.18
CA GLU A 110 11.93 -8.31 6.44
C GLU A 110 11.09 -9.60 6.56
N ILE A 111 10.41 -10.01 5.48
CA ILE A 111 9.68 -11.28 5.45
C ILE A 111 10.62 -12.47 5.67
N LYS A 112 11.80 -12.47 5.03
CA LYS A 112 12.80 -13.54 5.22
C LYS A 112 13.31 -13.56 6.65
N ALA A 113 13.60 -12.40 7.23
CA ALA A 113 14.04 -12.28 8.63
C ALA A 113 12.98 -12.79 9.61
N ALA A 114 11.69 -12.65 9.27
CA ALA A 114 10.56 -13.09 10.07
C ALA A 114 10.19 -14.58 9.91
N GLY A 115 10.96 -15.39 9.17
CA GLY A 115 10.68 -16.83 8.97
C GLY A 115 10.18 -17.21 7.57
N GLY A 116 9.99 -16.23 6.68
CA GLY A 116 9.68 -16.43 5.27
C GLY A 116 8.19 -16.53 4.93
N LEU A 117 7.91 -16.59 3.62
CA LEU A 117 6.54 -16.55 3.06
C LEU A 117 5.63 -17.71 3.48
N LEU A 118 6.18 -18.88 3.82
CA LEU A 118 5.36 -20.05 4.19
C LEU A 118 4.62 -19.85 5.51
N GLU A 119 5.15 -19.05 6.42
CA GLU A 119 4.46 -18.67 7.66
C GLU A 119 3.27 -17.71 7.40
N ILE A 120 3.22 -17.15 6.19
CA ILE A 120 2.26 -16.16 5.74
C ILE A 120 1.17 -16.80 4.86
N VAL A 121 1.31 -18.06 4.41
CA VAL A 121 0.25 -18.72 3.62
C VAL A 121 -0.86 -19.19 4.55
N THR A 122 -2.07 -18.69 4.33
CA THR A 122 -3.24 -19.03 5.16
C THR A 122 -4.39 -19.54 4.28
N PRO A 123 -5.18 -20.53 4.76
CA PRO A 123 -6.35 -20.99 4.01
C PRO A 123 -7.38 -19.87 3.89
N PRO A 124 -8.13 -19.77 2.78
CA PRO A 124 -9.12 -18.71 2.64
C PRO A 124 -10.28 -18.90 3.63
N GLY A 125 -10.91 -17.78 3.99
CA GLY A 125 -12.13 -17.74 4.81
C GLY A 125 -11.87 -17.82 6.30
N LEU A 126 -12.90 -18.26 7.04
CA LEU A 126 -12.84 -18.42 8.51
C LEU A 126 -11.65 -19.26 9.00
N PRO A 127 -11.22 -20.35 8.31
CA PRO A 127 -10.06 -21.13 8.75
C PRO A 127 -8.76 -20.32 8.84
N GLY A 128 -8.51 -19.39 7.92
CA GLY A 128 -7.29 -18.58 7.92
C GLY A 128 -7.43 -17.19 8.53
N LEU A 129 -8.66 -16.77 8.87
CA LEU A 129 -8.96 -15.41 9.34
C LEU A 129 -8.05 -14.94 10.48
N LYS A 130 -7.76 -15.81 11.46
CA LYS A 130 -6.89 -15.45 12.61
C LYS A 130 -5.44 -15.21 12.18
N ALA A 131 -4.94 -16.03 11.28
CA ALA A 131 -3.57 -15.91 10.78
C ALA A 131 -3.46 -14.68 9.86
N PHE A 132 -4.45 -14.48 8.97
CA PHE A 132 -4.56 -13.27 8.16
C PHE A 132 -4.61 -11.98 9.00
N ALA A 133 -5.40 -11.96 10.08
CA ALA A 133 -5.50 -10.79 10.96
C ALA A 133 -4.18 -10.48 11.72
N LYS A 134 -3.31 -11.47 11.93
CA LYS A 134 -1.97 -11.27 12.52
C LYS A 134 -0.93 -10.83 11.49
N MET A 135 -1.08 -11.31 10.26
CA MET A 135 -0.19 -11.01 9.14
C MET A 135 -0.25 -9.54 8.72
N ILE A 136 -1.43 -8.94 8.63
CA ILE A 136 -1.54 -7.56 8.12
C ILE A 136 -0.78 -6.54 9.01
N PRO A 137 -0.88 -6.57 10.34
CA PRO A 137 -0.03 -5.74 11.20
C PRO A 137 1.46 -5.87 10.90
N PHE A 138 1.95 -7.09 10.62
CA PHE A 138 3.35 -7.29 10.24
C PHE A 138 3.72 -6.49 8.99
N PHE A 139 2.92 -6.57 7.92
CA PHE A 139 3.20 -5.79 6.71
C PHE A 139 3.12 -4.28 6.92
N MET A 140 2.24 -3.81 7.81
CA MET A 140 2.15 -2.37 8.13
C MET A 140 3.30 -1.86 8.99
N THR A 141 3.99 -2.76 9.69
CA THR A 141 5.12 -2.44 10.58
C THR A 141 6.38 -3.22 10.19
N ALA A 142 6.54 -3.53 8.90
CA ALA A 142 7.54 -4.51 8.46
C ALA A 142 8.97 -4.10 8.82
N TRP A 143 9.28 -2.81 8.69
CA TRP A 143 10.59 -2.26 9.01
C TRP A 143 10.76 -1.95 10.49
N SER A 144 11.99 -2.11 11.01
CA SER A 144 12.38 -1.55 12.31
C SER A 144 12.21 -0.02 12.34
N ASP A 145 12.27 0.60 13.51
CA ASP A 145 12.14 2.06 13.62
C ASP A 145 13.30 2.77 12.92
N GLU A 146 14.51 2.26 13.09
CA GLU A 146 15.73 2.76 12.47
C GLU A 146 15.69 2.58 10.95
N ALA A 147 15.30 1.40 10.47
CA ALA A 147 15.19 1.12 9.04
C ALA A 147 14.10 1.98 8.40
N HIS A 148 12.96 2.15 9.06
CA HIS A 148 11.88 3.01 8.59
C HIS A 148 12.34 4.48 8.48
N LEU A 149 12.97 5.03 9.53
CA LEU A 149 13.44 6.41 9.53
C LEU A 149 14.56 6.65 8.51
N SER A 150 15.46 5.67 8.32
CA SER A 150 16.49 5.73 7.29
C SER A 150 15.90 5.78 5.88
N LEU A 151 14.96 4.87 5.55
CA LEU A 151 14.29 4.85 4.25
C LEU A 151 13.40 6.07 4.02
N TYR A 152 12.77 6.58 5.09
CA TYR A 152 12.03 7.84 5.07
C TYR A 152 12.96 8.99 4.66
N GLN A 153 14.12 9.13 5.30
CA GLN A 153 15.06 10.22 4.99
C GLN A 153 15.62 10.09 3.58
N GLN A 154 16.02 8.89 3.16
CA GLN A 154 16.45 8.65 1.78
C GLN A 154 15.37 9.01 0.76
N THR A 155 14.10 8.70 1.06
CA THR A 155 12.97 9.09 0.22
C THR A 155 12.83 10.61 0.13
N VAL A 156 12.95 11.32 1.27
CA VAL A 156 12.93 12.79 1.31
C VAL A 156 14.04 13.37 0.43
N ASP A 157 15.26 12.86 0.57
CA ASP A 157 16.42 13.32 -0.19
C ASP A 157 16.24 13.11 -1.70
N ILE A 158 15.72 11.95 -2.11
CA ILE A 158 15.42 11.66 -3.52
C ILE A 158 14.32 12.60 -4.04
N ILE A 159 13.22 12.79 -3.30
CA ILE A 159 12.12 13.67 -3.71
C ILE A 159 12.62 15.10 -3.87
N GLN A 160 13.42 15.62 -2.93
CA GLN A 160 13.97 16.98 -2.98
C GLN A 160 14.96 17.15 -4.13
N LYS A 161 15.80 16.15 -4.39
CA LYS A 161 16.78 16.16 -5.47
C LYS A 161 16.12 16.10 -6.86
N VAL A 162 15.11 15.25 -7.01
CA VAL A 162 14.42 15.03 -8.29
C VAL A 162 13.41 16.14 -8.57
N ASP A 163 12.71 16.60 -7.53
CA ASP A 163 11.56 17.50 -7.58
C ASP A 163 10.51 17.10 -8.63
N PRO A 164 9.86 15.94 -8.51
CA PRO A 164 8.98 15.40 -9.55
C PRO A 164 7.60 16.07 -9.60
N VAL A 165 6.98 16.20 -10.78
CA VAL A 165 5.59 16.69 -10.91
C VAL A 165 4.60 15.80 -10.16
N VAL A 166 4.86 14.48 -10.12
CA VAL A 166 4.07 13.48 -9.41
C VAL A 166 4.96 12.36 -8.88
N VAL A 167 4.68 11.92 -7.65
CA VAL A 167 5.27 10.74 -7.03
C VAL A 167 4.30 9.56 -7.14
N ILE A 168 4.71 8.48 -7.79
CA ILE A 168 3.97 7.23 -7.88
C ILE A 168 4.45 6.33 -6.76
N LEU A 169 3.51 5.88 -5.93
CA LEU A 169 3.78 5.13 -4.70
C LEU A 169 3.30 3.69 -4.82
N ASP A 170 4.14 2.76 -4.39
CA ASP A 170 3.73 1.43 -3.97
C ASP A 170 2.94 1.52 -2.66
N SER A 171 1.75 0.90 -2.66
CA SER A 171 0.84 0.80 -1.50
C SER A 171 1.44 0.18 -0.24
N LEU A 172 2.54 -0.58 -0.33
CA LEU A 172 3.17 -1.26 0.82
C LEU A 172 4.48 -0.64 1.28
N LEU A 173 5.10 0.26 0.51
CA LEU A 173 6.37 0.90 0.91
C LEU A 173 6.11 2.06 1.89
N ARG A 174 5.79 1.70 3.14
CA ARG A 174 5.33 2.63 4.19
C ARG A 174 6.27 3.84 4.40
N PRO A 175 7.59 3.70 4.52
CA PRO A 175 8.47 4.86 4.73
C PRO A 175 8.36 5.89 3.61
N SER A 176 8.23 5.44 2.36
CA SER A 176 8.10 6.34 1.21
C SER A 176 6.73 6.99 1.12
N ILE A 177 5.67 6.28 1.50
CA ILE A 177 4.32 6.86 1.64
C ILE A 177 4.35 7.97 2.68
N ASP A 178 4.88 7.69 3.87
CA ASP A 178 4.88 8.62 4.99
C ASP A 178 5.72 9.88 4.64
N ALA A 179 6.89 9.72 3.99
CA ALA A 179 7.70 10.84 3.47
C ALA A 179 6.96 11.69 2.43
N THR A 180 6.31 11.06 1.45
CA THR A 180 5.62 11.76 0.37
C THR A 180 4.38 12.51 0.87
N VAL A 181 3.68 11.93 1.85
CA VAL A 181 2.55 12.55 2.54
C VAL A 181 3.02 13.76 3.36
N ASN A 182 4.09 13.60 4.14
CA ASN A 182 4.64 14.68 4.98
C ASN A 182 5.16 15.87 4.15
N LEU A 183 5.74 15.61 2.98
CA LEU A 183 6.17 16.64 2.03
C LEU A 183 5.01 17.26 1.23
N ASN A 184 3.77 16.82 1.47
CA ASN A 184 2.57 17.23 0.75
C ASN A 184 2.73 17.18 -0.79
N ARG A 185 3.46 16.19 -1.32
CA ARG A 185 3.68 16.06 -2.77
C ARG A 185 2.44 15.55 -3.48
N THR A 186 2.26 16.01 -4.71
CA THR A 186 1.32 15.40 -5.67
C THR A 186 1.70 13.95 -5.86
N ARG A 187 0.74 13.06 -5.63
CA ARG A 187 1.01 11.62 -5.55
C ARG A 187 -0.11 10.79 -6.16
N ALA A 188 0.25 9.63 -6.69
CA ALA A 188 -0.66 8.59 -7.14
C ALA A 188 -0.22 7.25 -6.56
N TYR A 189 -1.16 6.35 -6.32
CA TYR A 189 -0.85 4.98 -5.90
C TYR A 189 -1.02 4.04 -7.08
N ILE A 190 -0.05 3.16 -7.29
CA ILE A 190 -0.18 2.02 -8.18
C ILE A 190 -0.12 0.75 -7.34
N THR A 191 -1.00 -0.18 -7.64
CA THR A 191 -1.06 -1.46 -6.96
C THR A 191 -1.37 -2.56 -7.95
N PRO A 192 -0.79 -3.76 -7.79
CA PRO A 192 -1.18 -4.93 -8.57
C PRO A 192 -2.52 -5.52 -8.12
N ASN A 193 -3.12 -5.00 -7.04
CA ASN A 193 -4.38 -5.48 -6.50
C ASN A 193 -5.58 -5.01 -7.31
N ALA A 194 -6.70 -5.73 -7.21
CA ALA A 194 -7.91 -5.34 -7.90
C ALA A 194 -8.51 -4.07 -7.28
N LEU A 195 -9.10 -3.22 -8.12
CA LEU A 195 -9.74 -1.98 -7.67
C LEU A 195 -10.85 -2.24 -6.63
N ALA A 196 -11.52 -3.40 -6.72
CA ALA A 196 -12.53 -3.82 -5.77
C ALA A 196 -11.98 -3.97 -4.34
N ASP A 197 -10.71 -4.36 -4.17
CA ASP A 197 -10.08 -4.52 -2.86
C ASP A 197 -9.79 -3.16 -2.20
N LEU A 198 -9.49 -2.15 -3.00
CA LEU A 198 -9.17 -0.79 -2.53
C LEU A 198 -10.42 0.06 -2.26
N LEU A 199 -11.40 0.00 -3.16
CA LEU A 199 -12.55 0.89 -3.10
C LEU A 199 -13.70 0.34 -2.26
N SER A 200 -13.64 -0.93 -1.85
CA SER A 200 -14.67 -1.57 -1.02
C SER A 200 -15.04 -0.74 0.22
N PRO A 201 -14.10 -0.15 0.99
CA PRO A 201 -14.45 0.58 2.21
C PRO A 201 -15.12 1.93 1.99
N VAL A 202 -14.98 2.55 0.80
CA VAL A 202 -15.62 3.84 0.46
C VAL A 202 -16.98 3.66 -0.22
N GLN A 203 -17.44 2.42 -0.39
CA GLN A 203 -18.70 2.17 -1.08
C GLN A 203 -19.90 2.61 -0.24
N PRO A 204 -20.90 3.27 -0.87
CA PRO A 204 -22.04 3.82 -0.15
C PRO A 204 -22.92 2.72 0.46
N ARG A 205 -23.68 3.10 1.49
CA ARG A 205 -24.73 2.26 2.12
C ARG A 205 -24.20 0.90 2.61
N GLY A 206 -22.98 0.90 3.19
CA GLY A 206 -22.37 -0.29 3.78
C GLY A 206 -22.12 -1.42 2.77
N ALA A 207 -22.01 -1.10 1.47
CA ALA A 207 -21.80 -2.11 0.43
C ALA A 207 -20.51 -2.94 0.64
N HIS A 208 -19.50 -2.34 1.29
CA HIS A 208 -18.31 -3.03 1.83
C HIS A 208 -18.64 -4.40 2.44
N PHE A 209 -19.64 -4.43 3.32
CA PHE A 209 -19.98 -5.60 4.13
C PHE A 209 -20.85 -6.63 3.42
N ARG A 210 -21.66 -6.22 2.43
CA ARG A 210 -22.70 -7.07 1.81
C ARG A 210 -22.47 -7.43 0.35
N ARG A 211 -21.63 -6.70 -0.38
CA ARG A 211 -21.39 -6.92 -1.83
C ARG A 211 -19.97 -7.33 -2.11
N TYR A 212 -19.02 -6.78 -1.37
CA TYR A 212 -17.60 -7.02 -1.58
C TYR A 212 -17.13 -8.14 -0.64
N PRO A 213 -16.48 -9.20 -1.16
CA PRO A 213 -15.87 -10.20 -0.32
C PRO A 213 -14.72 -9.58 0.46
N GLY A 214 -14.58 -9.93 1.74
CA GLY A 214 -13.42 -9.55 2.52
C GLY A 214 -12.14 -10.11 1.91
N ILE A 215 -11.03 -9.40 2.05
CA ILE A 215 -9.72 -9.87 1.61
C ILE A 215 -9.43 -11.23 2.27
N ALA A 216 -8.93 -12.18 1.48
CA ALA A 216 -8.68 -13.56 1.89
C ALA A 216 -9.90 -14.37 2.34
N SER A 217 -11.15 -13.91 2.10
CA SER A 217 -12.36 -14.63 2.53
C SER A 217 -12.69 -15.89 1.72
N GLY A 218 -12.15 -16.02 0.49
CA GLY A 218 -12.49 -17.09 -0.44
C GLY A 218 -13.91 -17.01 -1.01
N LEU A 219 -14.63 -15.91 -0.77
CA LEU A 219 -15.98 -15.70 -1.28
C LEU A 219 -15.94 -15.11 -2.69
N PRO A 220 -16.88 -15.49 -3.59
CA PRO A 220 -16.97 -14.89 -4.90
C PRO A 220 -17.48 -13.44 -4.82
N PHE A 221 -17.14 -12.64 -5.84
CA PHE A 221 -17.73 -11.33 -6.06
C PHE A 221 -18.85 -11.42 -7.12
N PRO A 222 -20.04 -10.84 -6.88
CA PRO A 222 -20.51 -10.27 -5.62
C PRO A 222 -20.81 -11.34 -4.57
N VAL A 223 -20.77 -10.96 -3.29
CA VAL A 223 -21.03 -11.88 -2.16
C VAL A 223 -22.44 -12.49 -2.27
N PRO A 224 -22.59 -13.82 -2.25
CA PRO A 224 -23.90 -14.46 -2.25
C PRO A 224 -24.69 -14.14 -0.98
N TRP A 225 -26.01 -14.02 -1.10
CA TRP A 225 -26.89 -13.64 0.02
C TRP A 225 -26.71 -14.51 1.28
N LYS A 226 -26.52 -15.81 1.10
CA LYS A 226 -26.29 -16.78 2.18
C LYS A 226 -24.96 -16.54 2.93
N ASP A 227 -23.99 -15.93 2.27
CA ASP A 227 -22.62 -15.75 2.78
C ASP A 227 -22.39 -14.35 3.36
N ILE A 228 -23.38 -13.43 3.24
CA ILE A 228 -23.31 -12.08 3.82
C ILE A 228 -22.96 -12.10 5.32
N PRO A 229 -23.59 -12.93 6.18
CA PRO A 229 -23.26 -12.94 7.60
C PRO A 229 -21.80 -13.35 7.87
N SER A 230 -21.29 -14.35 7.15
CA SER A 230 -19.90 -14.80 7.26
C SER A 230 -18.92 -13.72 6.80
N ASN A 231 -19.24 -13.05 5.68
CA ASN A 231 -18.44 -11.95 5.15
C ASN A 231 -18.38 -10.77 6.13
N MET A 232 -19.53 -10.39 6.70
CA MET A 232 -19.63 -9.35 7.72
C MET A 232 -18.77 -9.67 8.93
N TYR A 233 -18.87 -10.90 9.45
CA TYR A 233 -18.07 -11.34 10.59
C TYR A 233 -16.57 -11.26 10.29
N GLN A 234 -16.11 -11.76 9.15
CA GLN A 234 -14.70 -11.73 8.76
C GLN A 234 -14.15 -10.30 8.68
N GLN A 235 -14.87 -9.40 8.01
CA GLN A 235 -14.45 -8.02 7.85
C GLN A 235 -14.45 -7.27 9.18
N LEU A 236 -15.48 -7.44 10.02
CA LEU A 236 -15.52 -6.83 11.36
C LEU A 236 -14.42 -7.38 12.26
N TYR A 237 -14.18 -8.69 12.23
CA TYR A 237 -13.09 -9.32 12.97
C TYR A 237 -11.75 -8.72 12.57
N PHE A 238 -11.50 -8.60 11.26
CA PHE A 238 -10.29 -7.99 10.73
C PHE A 238 -10.13 -6.53 11.18
N ILE A 239 -11.16 -5.69 10.96
CA ILE A 239 -11.14 -4.26 11.34
C ILE A 239 -10.85 -4.10 12.84
N ILE A 240 -11.53 -4.86 13.70
CA ILE A 240 -11.33 -4.78 15.15
C ILE A 240 -9.90 -5.18 15.53
N ASN A 241 -9.40 -6.30 15.00
CA ASN A 241 -8.03 -6.76 15.31
C ASN A 241 -6.98 -5.77 14.81
N TYR A 242 -7.20 -5.17 13.64
CA TYR A 242 -6.32 -4.15 13.10
C TYR A 242 -6.28 -2.89 13.98
N LEU A 243 -7.44 -2.32 14.31
CA LEU A 243 -7.55 -1.11 15.15
C LEU A 243 -7.05 -1.34 16.58
N MET A 244 -7.17 -2.57 17.08
CA MET A 244 -6.72 -2.93 18.43
C MET A 244 -5.28 -3.44 18.49
N SER A 245 -4.60 -3.58 17.35
CA SER A 245 -3.23 -4.09 17.27
C SER A 245 -2.27 -3.21 18.08
N SER A 246 -1.63 -3.80 19.09
CA SER A 246 -0.58 -3.13 19.87
C SER A 246 0.66 -2.85 19.02
N THR A 247 1.01 -3.73 18.09
CA THR A 247 2.16 -3.55 17.19
C THR A 247 2.05 -2.27 16.38
N ILE A 248 0.87 -2.01 15.78
CA ILE A 248 0.63 -0.79 14.99
C ILE A 248 0.65 0.45 15.89
N LYS A 249 0.03 0.38 17.08
CA LYS A 249 0.02 1.49 18.03
C LYS A 249 1.43 1.85 18.50
N ASN A 250 2.21 0.85 18.89
CA ASN A 250 3.59 1.03 19.35
C ASN A 250 4.46 1.62 18.23
N LYS A 251 4.36 1.09 17.00
CA LYS A 251 5.08 1.63 15.83
C LYS A 251 4.74 3.09 15.57
N ARG A 252 3.46 3.46 15.63
CA ARG A 252 3.05 4.86 15.46
C ARG A 252 3.63 5.74 16.57
N SER A 253 3.59 5.30 17.82
CA SER A 253 4.13 6.06 18.95
C SER A 253 5.64 6.23 18.87
N SER A 254 6.39 5.23 18.43
CA SER A 254 7.86 5.33 18.32
C SER A 254 8.32 6.24 17.19
N LEU A 255 7.60 6.25 16.05
CA LEU A 255 7.90 7.17 14.94
C LEU A 255 7.49 8.64 15.20
N GLN A 256 6.72 8.90 16.26
CA GLN A 256 6.29 10.24 16.66
C GLN A 256 7.12 10.83 17.81
N ALA A 257 7.95 10.02 18.47
CA ALA A 257 8.82 10.41 19.57
C ALA A 257 10.11 11.06 19.04
#